data_AF-A0A1S2QND8-F1
#
_entry.id   AF-A0A1S2QND8-F1
#
_cell.length_a   1.000
_cell.length_b   1.000
_cell.length_c   1.000
_cell.angle_alpha   90.00
_cell.angle_beta   90.00
_cell.angle_gamma   90.00
#
_symmetry.space_group_name_H-M   'P 1'
#
loop_
_entity.id
_entity.type
_entity.pdbx_description
1 polymer ?
#
loop_
_entity_poly.entity_id
_entity_poly.type
_entity_poly.pdbx_seq_one_letter_code
_entity_poly.pdbx_strand_id
1 'polypeptide(L)'
;MNENFFADYKKFIVVPEDVKHGGKDGFDPKSFAAHYILTLSLFDSRLSTWRDASKFDIDVEKCIKTVLNDFNQKQGDRYNLQLLELDKFKNYFILALSFKTKLEPEEENTRISFIVNNLLMNPFYVGQGWFALIGDKGRVERQLFSWSIREYKLENQDETKRDGKYENISEFIPKTGQIALVKRI
;
A
#
# COMPACT_ATOMS: atom_id res chain seq x y z
N MET A 1 -5.32 13.00 -56.40
CA MET A 1 -6.51 13.14 -55.53
C MET A 1 -6.02 12.99 -54.11
N ASN A 2 -6.11 14.05 -53.31
CA ASN A 2 -5.70 14.02 -51.91
C ASN A 2 -6.92 13.55 -51.12
N GLU A 3 -7.14 12.24 -51.12
CA GLU A 3 -8.18 11.65 -50.27
C GLU A 3 -7.72 11.85 -48.83
N ASN A 4 -8.49 12.64 -48.08
CA ASN A 4 -8.15 13.02 -46.73
C ASN A 4 -8.22 11.75 -45.86
N PHE A 5 -7.08 11.08 -45.70
CA PHE A 5 -6.92 9.77 -45.05
C PHE A 5 -7.58 9.68 -43.67
N PHE A 6 -7.70 10.82 -42.98
CA PHE A 6 -8.34 10.94 -41.68
C PHE A 6 -9.79 11.46 -41.71
N ALA A 7 -10.46 11.54 -42.85
CA ALA A 7 -11.84 12.06 -42.94
C ALA A 7 -12.83 11.33 -42.01
N ASP A 8 -12.57 10.05 -41.75
CA ASP A 8 -13.41 9.17 -40.95
C ASP A 8 -12.92 8.95 -39.52
N TYR A 9 -11.92 9.69 -39.02
CA TYR A 9 -11.32 9.47 -37.69
C TYR A 9 -12.36 9.42 -36.55
N LYS A 10 -13.46 10.17 -36.70
CA LYS A 10 -14.56 10.21 -35.74
C LYS A 10 -15.26 8.86 -35.54
N LYS A 11 -15.25 7.97 -36.54
CA LYS A 11 -15.79 6.59 -36.44
C LYS A 11 -14.93 5.69 -35.56
N PHE A 12 -13.68 6.08 -35.30
CA PHE A 12 -12.72 5.36 -34.48
C PHE A 12 -12.53 5.99 -33.10
N ILE A 13 -13.25 7.09 -32.80
CA ILE A 13 -13.30 7.66 -31.46
C ILE A 13 -14.15 6.74 -30.60
N VAL A 14 -13.49 5.88 -29.84
CA VAL A 14 -14.10 5.21 -28.69
C VAL A 14 -14.08 6.23 -27.57
N VAL A 15 -15.22 6.89 -27.34
CA VAL A 15 -15.41 7.69 -26.12
C VAL A 15 -15.32 6.71 -24.96
N PRO A 16 -14.39 6.89 -24.00
CA PRO A 16 -14.38 6.06 -22.82
C PRO A 16 -15.76 6.15 -22.21
N GLU A 17 -16.47 5.02 -22.08
CA GLU A 17 -17.60 5.00 -21.17
C GLU A 17 -17.06 5.54 -19.85
N ASP A 18 -17.71 6.56 -19.30
CA ASP A 18 -17.50 6.92 -17.91
C ASP A 18 -17.76 5.63 -17.14
N VAL A 19 -16.70 4.90 -16.85
CA VAL A 19 -16.75 3.77 -15.94
C VAL A 19 -17.17 4.44 -14.67
N LYS A 20 -18.47 4.37 -14.38
CA LYS A 20 -19.05 4.66 -13.09
C LYS A 20 -18.42 3.63 -12.16
N HIS A 21 -17.19 3.90 -11.77
CA HIS A 21 -16.43 3.05 -10.87
C HIS A 21 -17.29 2.94 -9.62
N GLY A 22 -17.74 1.72 -9.34
CA GLY A 22 -18.72 1.40 -8.33
C GLY A 22 -18.26 1.89 -6.96
N GLY A 23 -18.75 3.06 -6.55
CA GLY A 23 -18.50 3.63 -5.23
C GLY A 23 -19.57 3.28 -4.19
N LYS A 24 -20.34 2.20 -4.40
CA LYS A 24 -21.44 1.81 -3.48
C LYS A 24 -21.47 0.35 -3.06
N ASP A 25 -20.65 -0.50 -3.65
CA ASP A 25 -20.51 -1.86 -3.14
C ASP A 25 -19.43 -1.81 -2.06
N GLY A 26 -19.84 -1.96 -0.81
CA GLY A 26 -18.92 -2.00 0.33
C GLY A 26 -17.85 -3.07 0.09
N PHE A 27 -16.63 -2.80 0.55
CA PHE A 27 -15.52 -3.76 0.45
C PHE A 27 -15.92 -5.11 1.08
N ASP A 28 -15.95 -6.17 0.26
CA ASP A 28 -16.06 -7.55 0.71
C ASP A 28 -14.72 -8.26 0.51
N PRO A 29 -13.99 -8.63 1.59
CA PRO A 29 -12.74 -9.37 1.49
C PRO A 29 -12.85 -10.63 0.63
N LYS A 30 -13.99 -11.33 0.65
CA LYS A 30 -14.21 -12.57 -0.12
C LYS A 30 -14.23 -12.36 -1.63
N SER A 31 -14.41 -11.12 -2.07
CA SER A 31 -14.38 -10.76 -3.49
C SER A 31 -12.96 -10.62 -4.06
N PHE A 32 -11.93 -10.78 -3.23
CA PHE A 32 -10.50 -10.72 -3.57
C PHE A 32 -9.85 -12.10 -3.39
N ALA A 33 -8.83 -12.37 -4.20
CA ALA A 33 -8.17 -13.69 -4.25
C ALA A 33 -6.92 -13.78 -3.36
N ALA A 34 -6.32 -12.65 -3.01
CA ALA A 34 -5.14 -12.60 -2.16
C ALA A 34 -5.16 -11.36 -1.27
N HIS A 35 -4.63 -11.50 -0.06
CA HIS A 35 -4.55 -10.43 0.94
C HIS A 35 -3.15 -10.37 1.50
N TYR A 36 -2.68 -9.16 1.77
CA TYR A 36 -1.37 -8.92 2.32
C TYR A 36 -1.41 -7.84 3.40
N ILE A 37 -0.59 -8.01 4.42
CA ILE A 37 -0.32 -6.99 5.42
C ILE A 37 0.89 -6.20 4.96
N LEU A 38 0.67 -4.94 4.60
CA LEU A 38 1.67 -3.98 4.16
C LEU A 38 1.99 -3.03 5.31
N THR A 39 3.25 -2.99 5.73
CA THR A 39 3.73 -2.00 6.72
C THR A 39 4.48 -0.91 5.99
N LEU A 40 4.09 0.35 6.20
CA LEU A 40 4.74 1.53 5.62
C LEU A 40 5.32 2.39 6.73
N SER A 41 6.62 2.65 6.68
CA SER A 41 7.33 3.55 7.60
C SER A 41 8.03 4.66 6.83
N LEU A 42 8.23 5.83 7.43
CA LEU A 42 8.95 6.92 6.76
C LEU A 42 10.39 6.51 6.43
N PHE A 43 10.78 6.67 5.17
CA PHE A 43 12.17 6.53 4.75
C PHE A 43 12.96 7.77 5.18
N ASP A 44 14.19 7.59 5.67
CA ASP A 44 15.04 8.70 6.15
C ASP A 44 14.28 9.66 7.09
N SER A 45 13.54 9.10 8.05
CA SER A 45 12.55 9.85 8.82
C SER A 45 13.16 10.97 9.65
N ARG A 46 12.58 12.17 9.56
CA ARG A 46 12.82 13.30 10.49
C ARG A 46 11.93 13.24 11.72
N LEU A 47 10.98 12.30 11.75
CA LEU A 47 10.04 12.08 12.84
C LEU A 47 10.30 10.76 13.55
N SER A 48 10.27 10.78 14.88
CA SER A 48 10.22 9.55 15.68
C SER A 48 8.78 9.03 15.83
N THR A 49 7.78 9.92 15.79
CA THR A 49 6.36 9.58 15.98
C THR A 49 5.43 10.41 15.10
N TRP A 50 4.25 9.89 14.75
CA TRP A 50 3.24 10.64 13.99
C TRP A 50 2.67 11.83 14.74
N ARG A 51 2.69 11.82 16.08
CA ARG A 51 2.30 12.98 16.90
C ARG A 51 3.04 14.25 16.50
N ASP A 52 4.31 14.11 16.14
CA ASP A 52 5.18 15.24 15.76
C ASP A 52 4.91 15.76 14.35
N ALA A 53 4.11 15.07 13.53
CA ALA A 53 3.75 15.52 12.18
C ALA A 53 2.94 16.83 12.17
N SER A 54 2.21 17.11 13.27
CA SER A 54 1.50 18.37 13.47
C SER A 54 2.43 19.60 13.45
N LYS A 55 3.72 19.44 13.78
CA LYS A 55 4.74 20.51 13.68
C LYS A 55 5.04 20.92 12.24
N PHE A 56 4.61 20.10 11.28
CA PHE A 56 4.74 20.32 9.84
C PHE A 56 3.39 20.63 9.19
N ASP A 57 2.35 20.92 10.00
CA ASP A 57 0.98 21.15 9.55
C ASP A 57 0.35 19.95 8.81
N ILE A 58 0.81 18.73 9.14
CA ILE A 58 0.33 17.49 8.52
C ILE A 58 -0.63 16.75 9.47
N ASP A 59 -1.86 16.56 8.99
CA ASP A 59 -2.85 15.65 9.56
C ASP A 59 -2.68 14.27 8.91
N VAL A 60 -1.89 13.42 9.56
CA VAL A 60 -1.51 12.10 9.06
C VAL A 60 -2.72 11.23 8.79
N GLU A 61 -3.68 11.17 9.73
CA GLU A 61 -4.85 10.30 9.61
C GLU A 61 -5.74 10.74 8.46
N LYS A 62 -6.05 12.04 8.38
CA LYS A 62 -6.87 12.60 7.29
C LYS A 62 -6.21 12.37 5.94
N CYS A 63 -4.90 12.60 5.85
CA CYS A 63 -4.16 12.43 4.60
C CYS A 63 -4.14 10.96 4.15
N ILE A 64 -3.86 10.01 5.05
CA ILE A 64 -3.91 8.58 4.72
C ILE A 64 -5.31 8.21 4.24
N LYS A 65 -6.38 8.56 4.98
CA LYS A 65 -7.75 8.24 4.58
C LYS A 65 -8.11 8.78 3.21
N THR A 66 -7.70 10.02 2.91
CA THR A 66 -7.93 10.65 1.60
C THR A 66 -7.21 9.88 0.50
N VAL A 67 -5.92 9.60 0.67
CA VAL A 67 -5.13 8.85 -0.32
C VAL A 67 -5.69 7.46 -0.56
N LEU A 68 -6.07 6.73 0.50
CA LEU A 68 -6.63 5.39 0.36
C LEU A 68 -8.00 5.40 -0.34
N ASN A 69 -8.85 6.37 -0.01
CA ASN A 69 -10.14 6.52 -0.69
C ASN A 69 -9.96 6.81 -2.18
N ASP A 70 -9.11 7.77 -2.53
CA ASP A 70 -8.81 8.12 -3.92
C ASP A 70 -8.17 6.95 -4.68
N PHE A 71 -7.27 6.22 -4.02
CA PHE A 71 -6.67 5.02 -4.57
C PHE A 71 -7.74 3.97 -4.88
N ASN A 72 -8.57 3.60 -3.91
CA ASN A 72 -9.60 2.57 -4.08
C ASN A 72 -10.61 2.97 -5.16
N GLN A 73 -11.02 4.24 -5.24
CA GLN A 73 -11.90 4.72 -6.31
C GLN A 73 -11.28 4.58 -7.69
N LYS A 74 -9.98 4.90 -7.85
CA LYS A 74 -9.26 4.81 -9.12
C LYS A 74 -8.93 3.39 -9.53
N GLN A 75 -8.66 2.51 -8.57
CA GLN A 75 -8.31 1.11 -8.86
C GLN A 75 -9.54 0.21 -9.06
N GLY A 76 -10.72 0.66 -8.62
CA GLY A 76 -11.96 -0.09 -8.76
C GLY A 76 -11.88 -1.42 -8.00
N ASP A 77 -12.17 -2.52 -8.70
CA ASP A 77 -12.16 -3.86 -8.12
C ASP A 77 -10.78 -4.56 -8.20
N ARG A 78 -9.78 -3.95 -8.84
CA ARG A 78 -8.46 -4.57 -9.05
C ARG A 78 -7.66 -4.71 -7.75
N TYR A 79 -7.65 -3.63 -6.96
CA TYR A 79 -6.93 -3.53 -5.71
C TYR A 79 -7.79 -2.84 -4.67
N ASN A 80 -7.63 -3.22 -3.42
CA ASN A 80 -8.21 -2.49 -2.30
C ASN A 80 -7.18 -2.31 -1.19
N LEU A 81 -7.11 -1.10 -0.65
CA LEU A 81 -6.32 -0.77 0.53
C LEU A 81 -7.23 -0.36 1.68
N GLN A 82 -6.97 -0.95 2.84
CA GLN A 82 -7.64 -0.62 4.09
C GLN A 82 -6.60 -0.30 5.18
N LEU A 83 -6.79 0.79 5.90
CA LEU A 83 -5.97 1.11 7.08
C LEU A 83 -6.34 0.16 8.23
N LEU A 84 -5.37 -0.59 8.72
CA LEU A 84 -5.53 -1.51 9.85
C LEU A 84 -5.06 -0.90 11.17
N GLU A 85 -3.88 -0.25 11.15
CA GLU A 85 -3.28 0.33 12.33
C GLU A 85 -2.64 1.68 12.03
N LEU A 86 -2.96 2.67 12.87
CA LEU A 86 -2.29 3.97 12.92
C LEU A 86 -2.15 4.38 14.39
N ASP A 87 -0.93 4.33 14.90
CA ASP A 87 -0.62 4.75 16.27
C ASP A 87 0.19 6.05 16.26
N LYS A 88 -0.31 7.08 16.94
CA LYS A 88 0.36 8.38 17.07
C LYS A 88 1.77 8.33 17.67
N PHE A 89 2.11 7.27 18.38
CA PHE A 89 3.42 7.07 19.02
C PHE A 89 4.42 6.30 18.14
N LYS A 90 4.00 5.84 16.97
CA LYS A 90 4.83 5.15 15.99
C LYS A 90 5.08 6.07 14.80
N ASN A 91 6.04 5.73 13.94
CA ASN A 91 6.31 6.41 12.66
C ASN A 91 6.06 5.49 11.45
N TYR A 92 5.19 4.50 11.66
CA TYR A 92 4.72 3.59 10.64
C TYR A 92 3.22 3.37 10.78
N PHE A 93 2.59 2.85 9.74
CA PHE A 93 1.20 2.43 9.74
C PHE A 93 1.06 1.14 8.94
N ILE A 94 -0.03 0.41 9.20
CA ILE A 94 -0.27 -0.91 8.63
C ILE A 94 -1.52 -0.86 7.77
N LEU A 95 -1.40 -1.37 6.55
CA LEU A 95 -2.48 -1.51 5.58
C LEU A 95 -2.76 -2.99 5.29
N ALA A 96 -4.02 -3.31 5.05
CA ALA A 96 -4.38 -4.50 4.27
C ALA A 96 -4.38 -4.11 2.79
N LEU A 97 -3.66 -4.88 1.98
CA LEU A 97 -3.68 -4.78 0.52
C LEU A 97 -4.30 -6.05 -0.05
N SER A 98 -5.42 -5.90 -0.75
CA SER A 98 -6.15 -7.00 -1.37
C SER A 98 -6.04 -6.94 -2.88
N PHE A 99 -5.83 -8.10 -3.52
CA PHE A 99 -5.71 -8.26 -4.96
C PHE A 99 -6.87 -9.06 -5.52
N LYS A 100 -7.47 -8.58 -6.62
CA LYS A 100 -8.57 -9.29 -7.28
C LYS A 100 -8.14 -10.65 -7.81
N THR A 101 -6.92 -10.72 -8.30
CA THR A 101 -6.30 -11.92 -8.85
C THR A 101 -5.18 -12.40 -7.94
N LYS A 102 -4.97 -13.70 -7.91
CA LYS A 102 -3.85 -14.29 -7.17
C LYS A 102 -2.54 -13.85 -7.82
N LEU A 103 -1.54 -13.57 -6.99
CA LEU A 103 -0.19 -13.27 -7.45
C LEU A 103 0.62 -14.56 -7.52
N GLU A 104 1.46 -14.68 -8.54
CA GLU A 104 2.51 -15.69 -8.55
C GLU A 104 3.62 -15.26 -7.57
N PRO A 105 4.22 -16.18 -6.78
CA PRO A 105 5.19 -15.84 -5.76
C PRO A 105 6.38 -15.00 -6.26
N GLU A 106 6.80 -15.25 -7.50
CA GLU A 106 7.92 -14.54 -8.15
C GLU A 106 7.56 -13.09 -8.53
N GLU A 107 6.27 -12.77 -8.65
CA GLU A 107 5.77 -11.45 -9.04
C GLU A 107 5.32 -10.59 -7.86
N GLU A 108 5.13 -11.16 -6.67
CA GLU A 108 4.57 -10.47 -5.51
C GLU A 108 5.34 -9.19 -5.18
N ASN A 109 6.63 -9.32 -4.91
CA ASN A 109 7.48 -8.18 -4.56
C ASN A 109 7.49 -7.11 -5.67
N THR A 110 7.50 -7.52 -6.94
CA THR A 110 7.51 -6.61 -8.08
C THR A 110 6.21 -5.81 -8.18
N ARG A 111 5.05 -6.49 -8.09
CA ARG A 111 3.74 -5.84 -8.17
C ARG A 111 3.46 -4.95 -6.97
N ILE A 112 3.83 -5.38 -5.77
CA ILE A 112 3.65 -4.59 -4.56
C ILE A 112 4.58 -3.37 -4.57
N SER A 113 5.84 -3.55 -4.97
CA SER A 113 6.79 -2.44 -5.15
C SER A 113 6.22 -1.39 -6.12
N PHE A 114 5.62 -1.84 -7.23
CA PHE A 114 4.95 -0.96 -8.17
C PHE A 114 3.78 -0.18 -7.52
N ILE A 115 2.93 -0.84 -6.73
CA ILE A 115 1.82 -0.18 -6.02
C ILE A 115 2.35 0.88 -5.05
N VAL A 116 3.34 0.54 -4.22
CA VAL A 116 3.89 1.47 -3.22
C VAL A 116 4.59 2.65 -3.90
N ASN A 117 5.51 2.37 -4.83
CA ASN A 117 6.40 3.38 -5.39
C ASN A 117 5.75 4.22 -6.50
N ASN A 118 4.80 3.66 -7.25
CA ASN A 118 4.22 4.36 -8.41
C ASN A 118 2.77 4.81 -8.16
N LEU A 119 1.99 4.04 -7.40
CA LEU A 119 0.58 4.37 -7.19
C LEU A 119 0.31 5.10 -5.88
N LEU A 120 1.04 4.79 -4.80
CA LEU A 120 0.83 5.42 -3.49
C LEU A 120 1.76 6.60 -3.23
N MET A 121 3.02 6.50 -3.63
CA MET A 121 4.01 7.55 -3.36
C MET A 121 3.55 8.92 -3.86
N ASN A 122 3.12 9.04 -5.11
CA ASN A 122 2.72 10.32 -5.69
C ASN A 122 1.55 10.98 -4.95
N PRO A 123 0.43 10.29 -4.66
CA PRO A 123 -0.64 10.85 -3.82
C PRO A 123 -0.17 11.36 -2.45
N PHE A 124 0.73 10.63 -1.78
CA PHE A 124 1.30 11.11 -0.51
C PHE A 124 2.26 12.29 -0.70
N TYR A 125 3.06 12.27 -1.77
CA TYR A 125 4.00 13.34 -2.12
C TYR A 125 3.29 14.66 -2.45
N VAL A 126 2.27 14.59 -3.30
CA VAL A 126 1.45 15.74 -3.75
C VAL A 126 0.43 16.16 -2.70
N GLY A 127 0.16 15.31 -1.70
CA GLY A 127 -0.70 15.60 -0.55
C GLY A 127 -0.17 16.73 0.35
N GLN A 128 -0.40 16.65 1.66
CA GLN A 128 -0.07 17.71 2.64
C GLN A 128 1.45 17.98 2.82
N GLY A 129 2.31 17.77 1.83
CA GLY A 129 3.73 18.11 1.90
C GLY A 129 4.56 17.08 2.67
N TRP A 130 4.27 15.78 2.51
CA TRP A 130 4.93 14.71 3.27
C TRP A 130 6.44 14.64 3.08
N PHE A 131 7.00 15.27 2.04
CA PHE A 131 8.46 15.43 1.85
C PHE A 131 9.13 16.21 2.99
N ALA A 132 8.37 16.98 3.76
CA ALA A 132 8.86 17.68 4.95
C ALA A 132 9.25 16.69 6.07
N LEU A 133 8.64 15.50 6.08
CA LEU A 133 8.82 14.46 7.10
C LEU A 133 10.06 13.58 6.88
N ILE A 134 10.66 13.65 5.70
CA ILE A 134 11.84 12.88 5.32
C ILE A 134 13.07 13.78 5.18
N GLY A 135 14.24 13.21 5.45
CA GLY A 135 15.53 13.87 5.36
C GLY A 135 16.03 14.02 3.93
N ASP A 136 17.25 14.50 3.80
CA ASP A 136 17.83 14.84 2.49
C ASP A 136 18.06 13.60 1.63
N LYS A 137 18.37 12.44 2.22
CA LYS A 137 18.52 11.19 1.47
C LYS A 137 17.20 10.80 0.84
N GLY A 138 16.11 10.83 1.61
CA GLY A 138 14.77 10.53 1.10
C GLY A 138 14.32 11.48 -0.01
N ARG A 139 14.66 12.77 0.08
CA ARG A 139 14.35 13.75 -0.97
C ARG A 139 15.13 13.51 -2.26
N VAL A 140 16.42 13.21 -2.16
CA VAL A 140 17.28 12.93 -3.32
C VAL A 140 16.81 11.66 -4.03
N GLU A 141 16.53 10.60 -3.27
CA GLU A 141 16.05 9.31 -3.80
C GLU A 141 14.56 9.35 -4.20
N ARG A 142 13.86 10.45 -3.90
CA ARG A 142 12.41 10.61 -4.07
C ARG A 142 11.63 9.47 -3.43
N GLN A 143 12.14 8.93 -2.32
CA GLN A 143 11.52 7.81 -1.61
C GLN A 143 10.89 8.30 -0.30
N LEU A 144 9.57 8.14 -0.17
CA LEU A 144 8.85 8.57 1.02
C LEU A 144 8.76 7.47 2.09
N PHE A 145 8.61 6.21 1.65
CA PHE A 145 8.38 5.08 2.54
C PHE A 145 9.43 3.99 2.37
N SER A 146 9.83 3.42 3.50
CA SER A 146 10.30 2.03 3.57
C SER A 146 9.07 1.14 3.76
N TRP A 147 9.11 -0.07 3.23
CA TRP A 147 7.98 -0.97 3.33
C TRP A 147 8.39 -2.43 3.52
N SER A 148 7.50 -3.19 4.13
CA SER A 148 7.59 -4.64 4.25
C SER A 148 6.20 -5.26 4.09
N ILE A 149 6.17 -6.53 3.70
CA ILE A 149 4.91 -7.23 3.43
C ILE A 149 4.90 -8.65 3.96
N ARG A 150 3.71 -9.12 4.34
CA ARG A 150 3.43 -10.53 4.65
C ARG A 150 2.09 -10.93 4.06
N GLU A 151 2.04 -12.05 3.35
CA GLU A 151 0.77 -12.65 2.88
C GLU A 151 -0.12 -12.99 4.07
N TYR A 152 -1.39 -12.62 4.00
CA TYR A 152 -2.41 -12.95 4.97
C TYR A 152 -3.29 -14.07 4.42
N LYS A 153 -3.14 -15.26 4.99
CA LYS A 153 -4.01 -16.40 4.69
C LYS A 153 -5.10 -16.45 5.74
N LEU A 154 -6.35 -16.41 5.29
CA LEU A 154 -7.46 -16.77 6.15
C LEU A 154 -7.33 -18.28 6.38
N GLU A 155 -6.74 -18.69 7.50
CA GLU A 155 -6.78 -20.09 7.90
C GLU A 155 -8.25 -20.50 7.97
N ASN A 156 -8.61 -21.59 7.27
CA ASN A 156 -9.97 -22.12 7.32
C ASN A 156 -10.34 -22.33 8.79
N GLN A 157 -11.46 -21.75 9.22
CA GLN A 157 -12.02 -21.92 10.57
C GLN A 157 -12.42 -23.39 10.90
N ASP A 158 -12.07 -24.35 10.04
CA ASP A 158 -12.32 -25.77 10.23
C ASP A 158 -11.15 -26.51 10.91
N GLU A 159 -10.01 -25.87 11.19
CA GLU A 159 -8.89 -26.51 11.92
C GLU A 159 -8.87 -26.25 13.44
N THR A 160 -9.90 -25.61 14.01
CA THR A 160 -10.10 -25.50 15.46
C THR A 160 -10.56 -26.82 16.11
N LYS A 161 -9.86 -27.93 15.82
CA LYS A 161 -9.81 -29.14 16.67
C LYS A 161 -8.47 -29.86 16.46
N ARG A 162 -7.35 -29.24 16.83
CA ARG A 162 -6.13 -29.95 17.25
C ARG A 162 -5.24 -29.02 18.07
N ASP A 163 -5.41 -29.15 19.38
CA ASP A 163 -4.38 -29.09 20.42
C ASP A 163 -3.34 -27.96 20.38
N GLY A 164 -3.60 -26.93 21.20
CA GLY A 164 -2.76 -26.69 22.37
C GLY A 164 -1.39 -26.05 22.17
N LYS A 165 -1.37 -24.70 22.21
CA LYS A 165 -0.44 -23.80 22.95
C LYS A 165 -0.20 -22.54 22.13
N TYR A 166 -0.75 -21.42 22.60
CA TYR A 166 -0.31 -20.09 22.16
C TYR A 166 1.06 -19.82 22.80
N GLU A 167 2.13 -19.95 22.01
CA GLU A 167 3.45 -19.47 22.43
C GLU A 167 3.55 -17.96 22.21
N ASN A 168 3.93 -17.27 23.27
CA ASN A 168 4.06 -15.83 23.33
C ASN A 168 5.30 -15.39 22.53
N ILE A 169 5.09 -14.80 21.35
CA ILE A 169 6.15 -14.35 20.42
C ILE A 169 7.01 -13.18 20.93
N SER A 170 6.89 -12.80 22.21
CA SER A 170 7.77 -11.82 22.86
C SER A 170 9.22 -12.30 23.08
N GLU A 171 9.55 -13.56 22.77
CA GLU A 171 10.92 -14.10 22.93
C GLU A 171 11.80 -14.03 21.66
N PHE A 172 11.26 -13.65 20.51
CA PHE A 172 12.01 -13.63 19.23
C PHE A 172 12.64 -12.28 18.86
N ILE A 173 12.72 -11.31 19.79
CA ILE A 173 13.48 -10.08 19.57
C ILE A 173 14.89 -10.30 20.13
N PRO A 174 15.94 -10.44 19.30
CA PRO A 174 17.30 -10.48 19.81
C PRO A 174 17.64 -9.11 20.40
N LYS A 175 17.73 -9.04 21.74
CA LYS A 175 18.34 -7.92 22.46
C LYS A 175 19.85 -7.99 22.27
N THR A 176 20.35 -7.54 21.13
CA THR A 176 21.69 -6.94 20.90
C THR A 176 21.98 -6.97 19.40
N GLY A 177 22.43 -5.82 18.88
CA GLY A 177 22.67 -5.63 17.46
C GLY A 177 23.85 -6.45 16.96
N GLN A 178 23.60 -7.33 16.00
CA GLN A 178 24.52 -7.70 14.92
C GLN A 178 23.69 -8.41 13.85
N ILE A 179 23.53 -7.78 12.68
CA ILE A 179 22.88 -8.37 11.52
C ILE A 179 23.94 -9.17 10.76
N ALA A 180 23.85 -10.50 10.78
CA ALA A 180 24.62 -11.36 9.89
C ALA A 180 23.76 -11.75 8.68
N LEU A 181 24.25 -11.43 7.49
CA LEU A 181 23.69 -11.85 6.20
C LEU A 181 23.84 -13.37 6.02
N VAL A 182 22.73 -14.10 5.87
CA VAL A 182 22.77 -15.49 5.40
C VAL A 182 22.43 -15.53 3.92
N LYS A 183 23.46 -15.83 3.11
CA LYS A 183 23.33 -16.17 1.69
C LYS A 183 22.84 -17.62 1.62
N ARG A 184 21.76 -17.91 0.88
CA ARG A 184 21.41 -19.30 0.53
C ARG A 184 21.82 -19.58 -0.92
N ILE A 185 22.56 -20.67 -1.08
CA ILE A 185 22.75 -21.42 -2.32
C ILE A 185 21.55 -22.37 -2.44
#